data_AF-A0A6G0FLX2-F1
#
_entry.id   AF-A0A6G0FLX2-F1
#
_cell.length_a   1.000
_cell.length_b   1.000
_cell.length_c   1.000
_cell.angle_alpha   90.00
_cell.angle_beta   90.00
_cell.angle_gamma   90.00
#
_symmetry.space_group_name_H-M   'P 1'
#
loop_
_entity.id
_entity.type
_entity.pdbx_description
1 polymer ?
#
loop_
_entity_poly.entity_id
_entity_poly.type
_entity_poly.pdbx_seq_one_letter_code
_entity_poly.pdbx_strand_id
1 'polypeptide(L)'
;MSEQLISILALLVIFLIGTLRAVNLGALALVASFAVGAGVLGMRTPEVLAGFPGELFVILVGVTYLFAIARNNGTVEWLVQAAVRLGRVLEVGFAPCPVP
;
A
#
# COMPACT_ATOMS: atom_id res chain seq x y z
N MET A 1 -0.01 14.40 -32.30
CA MET A 1 -1.20 13.82 -31.63
C MET A 1 -0.87 13.66 -30.15
N SER A 2 -1.58 14.44 -29.32
CA SER A 2 -1.64 14.50 -27.85
C SER A 2 -0.67 13.62 -27.05
N GLU A 3 0.31 14.21 -26.35
CA GLU A 3 1.07 13.53 -25.27
C GLU A 3 0.14 12.86 -24.24
N GLN A 4 -1.05 13.42 -24.06
CA GLN A 4 -2.13 12.83 -23.27
C GLN A 4 -2.56 11.45 -23.78
N LEU A 5 -2.66 11.24 -25.11
CA LEU A 5 -3.03 9.95 -25.69
C LEU A 5 -1.95 8.90 -25.46
N ILE A 6 -0.67 9.29 -25.55
CA ILE A 6 0.46 8.39 -25.29
C ILE A 6 0.43 7.93 -23.82
N SER A 7 0.24 8.85 -22.88
CA SER A 7 0.15 8.53 -21.45
C SER A 7 -1.09 7.70 -21.10
N ILE A 8 -2.25 8.01 -21.70
CA ILE A 8 -3.48 7.23 -21.50
C ILE A 8 -3.31 5.81 -22.04
N LEU A 9 -2.75 5.66 -23.24
CA LEU A 9 -2.57 4.36 -23.87
C LEU A 9 -1.51 3.53 -23.13
N ALA A 10 -0.43 4.16 -22.67
CA ALA A 10 0.56 3.52 -21.81
C ALA A 10 -0.08 3.02 -20.49
N LEU A 11 -0.91 3.84 -19.84
CA LEU A 11 -1.65 3.46 -18.62
C LEU A 11 -2.57 2.26 -18.87
N LEU A 12 -3.29 2.27 -20.00
CA LEU A 12 -4.21 1.20 -20.37
C LEU A 12 -3.46 -0.13 -20.60
N VAL A 13 -2.32 -0.07 -21.29
CA VAL A 13 -1.47 -1.25 -21.54
C VAL A 13 -0.93 -1.84 -20.24
N ILE A 14 -0.34 -1.03 -19.34
CA ILE A 14 0.21 -1.55 -18.08
C ILE A 14 -0.87 -2.10 -17.16
N PHE A 15 -2.05 -1.46 -17.12
CA PHE A 15 -3.16 -1.90 -16.32
C PHE A 15 -3.71 -3.23 -16.82
N LEU A 16 -3.86 -3.38 -18.14
CA LEU A 16 -4.33 -4.61 -18.76
C LEU A 16 -3.34 -5.75 -18.57
N ILE A 17 -2.04 -5.51 -18.77
CA ILE A 17 -1.00 -6.52 -18.55
C ILE A 17 -0.96 -6.94 -17.07
N GLY A 18 -0.93 -5.97 -16.15
CA GLY A 18 -0.87 -6.25 -14.71
C GLY A 18 -2.09 -7.05 -14.23
N THR A 19 -3.28 -6.72 -14.73
CA THR A 19 -4.53 -7.42 -14.38
C THR A 19 -4.58 -8.83 -14.98
N LEU A 20 -4.23 -9.01 -16.27
CA LEU A 20 -4.33 -10.30 -16.95
C LEU A 20 -3.24 -11.29 -16.55
N ARG A 21 -2.05 -10.81 -16.19
CA ARG A 21 -0.90 -11.66 -15.85
C ARG A 21 -0.66 -11.82 -14.35
N ALA A 22 -1.53 -11.25 -13.49
CA ALA A 22 -1.41 -11.28 -12.02
C ALA A 22 0.00 -10.88 -11.51
N VAL A 23 0.67 -9.98 -12.23
CA VAL A 23 1.99 -9.45 -11.85
C VAL A 23 1.83 -8.26 -10.93
N ASN A 24 2.88 -7.94 -10.16
CA ASN A 24 2.88 -6.74 -9.31
C ASN A 24 2.73 -5.47 -10.17
N LEU A 25 1.54 -4.88 -10.12
CA LEU A 25 1.17 -3.72 -10.94
C LEU A 25 2.05 -2.48 -10.62
N GLY A 26 2.48 -2.33 -9.37
CA GLY A 26 3.36 -1.25 -8.95
C GLY A 26 4.76 -1.35 -9.55
N ALA A 27 5.38 -2.54 -9.49
CA ALA A 27 6.68 -2.79 -10.11
C ALA A 27 6.62 -2.60 -11.64
N LEU A 28 5.54 -3.08 -12.26
CA LEU A 28 5.33 -2.93 -13.70
C LEU A 28 5.14 -1.46 -14.10
N ALA A 29 4.36 -0.70 -13.34
CA ALA A 29 4.17 0.73 -13.55
C ALA A 29 5.48 1.53 -13.38
N LEU A 30 6.33 1.15 -12.43
CA LEU A 30 7.64 1.78 -12.25
C LEU A 30 8.53 1.55 -13.48
N VAL A 31 8.67 0.31 -13.95
CA VAL A 31 9.49 0.02 -15.16
C VAL A 31 8.92 0.72 -16.39
N ALA A 32 7.59 0.73 -16.54
CA ALA A 32 6.94 1.38 -17.66
C ALA A 32 7.07 2.91 -17.65
N SER A 33 7.06 3.56 -16.48
CA SER A 33 7.26 5.01 -16.39
C SER A 33 8.65 5.42 -16.87
N PHE A 34 9.68 4.62 -16.59
CA PHE A 34 11.03 4.81 -17.13
C PHE A 34 11.09 4.52 -18.64
N ALA A 35 10.49 3.43 -19.09
CA ALA A 35 10.47 3.06 -20.51
C ALA A 35 9.80 4.14 -21.38
N VAL A 36 8.66 4.68 -20.92
CA VAL A 36 7.90 5.72 -21.65
C VAL A 36 8.50 7.11 -21.41
N GLY A 37 8.77 7.48 -20.16
CA GLY A 37 9.26 8.81 -19.79
C GLY A 37 10.66 9.09 -20.32
N ALA A 38 11.64 8.25 -20.01
CA ALA A 38 13.01 8.45 -20.46
C ALA A 38 13.23 7.98 -21.91
N GLY A 39 12.58 6.87 -22.31
CA GLY A 39 12.80 6.25 -23.61
C GLY A 39 12.00 6.87 -24.77
N VAL A 40 10.75 7.29 -24.53
CA VAL A 40 9.85 7.80 -25.59
C VAL A 40 9.69 9.31 -25.51
N LEU A 41 9.60 9.87 -24.30
CA LEU A 41 9.36 11.30 -24.07
C LEU A 41 10.65 12.11 -23.84
N GLY A 42 11.82 11.46 -23.76
CA GLY A 42 13.12 12.12 -23.56
C GLY A 42 13.27 12.84 -22.21
N MET A 43 12.43 12.51 -21.23
CA MET A 43 12.49 13.10 -19.89
C MET A 43 13.75 12.64 -19.17
N ARG A 44 14.34 13.53 -18.36
CA ARG A 44 15.50 13.15 -17.55
C ARG A 44 15.03 12.23 -16.42
N THR A 45 15.89 11.29 -16.01
CA THR A 45 15.68 10.39 -14.85
C THR A 45 15.01 11.07 -13.64
N PRO A 46 15.48 12.22 -13.11
CA PRO A 46 14.85 12.88 -11.97
C PRO A 46 13.42 13.39 -12.24
N GLU A 47 13.07 13.70 -13.49
CA GLU A 47 11.73 14.18 -13.85
C GLU A 47 10.71 13.04 -13.83
N VAL A 48 11.11 11.84 -14.29
CA VAL A 48 10.27 10.63 -14.19
C VAL A 48 10.10 10.21 -12.73
N LEU A 49 11.18 10.25 -11.94
CA LEU A 49 11.18 9.92 -10.51
C LEU A 49 10.36 10.91 -9.67
N ALA A 50 10.26 12.18 -10.06
CA ALA A 50 9.47 13.18 -9.35
C ALA A 50 7.97 12.82 -9.30
N GLY A 51 7.48 12.00 -10.24
CA GLY A 51 6.11 11.48 -10.23
C GLY A 51 5.89 10.30 -9.28
N PHE A 52 6.95 9.69 -8.72
CA PHE A 52 6.83 8.57 -7.80
C PHE A 52 6.74 9.05 -6.35
N PRO A 53 5.68 8.69 -5.59
CA PRO A 53 5.52 9.10 -4.21
C PRO A 53 6.41 8.27 -3.27
N GLY A 54 7.71 8.56 -3.29
CA GLY A 54 8.72 7.81 -2.53
C GLY A 54 8.46 7.79 -1.02
N GLU A 55 7.97 8.90 -0.46
CA GLU A 55 7.63 8.98 0.97
C GLU A 55 6.52 8.00 1.36
N LEU A 56 5.41 7.96 0.59
CA LEU A 56 4.32 7.02 0.84
C LEU A 56 4.78 5.57 0.72
N PHE A 57 5.64 5.28 -0.27
CA PHE A 57 6.22 3.94 -0.43
C PHE A 57 7.04 3.54 0.80
N VAL A 58 7.92 4.42 1.27
CA VAL A 58 8.76 4.17 2.45
C VAL A 58 7.90 4.01 3.71
N ILE A 59 6.86 4.83 3.90
CA ILE A 59 5.92 4.70 5.01
C ILE A 59 5.20 3.35 4.97
N LEU A 60 4.64 2.97 3.80
CA LEU A 60 3.89 1.74 3.66
C LEU A 60 4.76 0.50 3.93
N VAL A 61 5.95 0.47 3.34
CA VAL A 61 6.93 -0.60 3.58
C VAL A 61 7.38 -0.60 5.04
N GLY A 62 7.68 0.56 5.61
CA GLY A 62 8.12 0.72 6.99
C GLY A 62 7.08 0.21 7.99
N VAL A 63 5.82 0.61 7.84
CA VAL A 63 4.72 0.14 8.69
C VAL A 63 4.50 -1.36 8.51
N THR A 64 4.50 -1.86 7.27
CA THR A 64 4.35 -3.30 7.00
C THR A 64 5.47 -4.10 7.68
N TYR A 65 6.71 -3.61 7.60
CA TYR A 65 7.88 -4.25 8.19
C TYR A 65 7.85 -4.20 9.72
N LEU A 66 7.45 -3.06 10.31
CA LEU A 66 7.28 -2.93 11.76
C LEU A 66 6.24 -3.92 12.28
N PHE A 67 5.10 -4.05 11.61
CA PHE A 67 4.07 -5.03 11.95
C PHE A 67 4.56 -6.47 11.75
N ALA A 68 5.38 -6.74 10.73
CA ALA A 68 5.97 -8.06 10.52
C ALA A 68 6.88 -8.46 11.69
N ILE A 69 7.75 -7.54 12.15
CA ILE A 69 8.61 -7.77 13.33
C ILE A 69 7.75 -7.95 14.59
N ALA A 70 6.74 -7.09 14.78
CA ALA A 70 5.90 -7.13 15.96
C ALA A 70 5.07 -8.42 16.06
N ARG A 71 4.62 -8.98 14.93
CA ARG A 71 3.98 -10.30 14.88
C ARG A 71 4.97 -11.45 15.11
N ASN A 72 6.15 -11.38 14.50
CA ASN A 72 7.16 -12.43 14.68
C ASN A 72 7.64 -12.56 16.15
N ASN A 73 7.67 -11.44 16.88
CA ASN A 73 8.08 -11.41 18.28
C ASN A 73 6.91 -11.56 19.27
N GLY A 74 5.66 -11.70 18.81
CA GLY A 74 4.49 -11.90 19.66
C GLY A 74 3.92 -10.63 20.32
N THR A 75 4.48 -9.46 20.02
CA THR A 75 4.05 -8.17 20.60
C THR A 75 2.61 -7.83 20.19
N VAL A 76 2.25 -8.08 18.94
CA VAL A 76 0.89 -7.83 18.44
C VAL A 76 -0.11 -8.73 19.17
N GLU A 77 0.22 -9.99 19.36
CA GLU A 77 -0.61 -10.98 20.03
C GLU A 77 -0.80 -10.63 21.52
N TRP A 78 0.26 -10.21 22.20
CA TRP A 78 0.18 -9.70 23.57
C TRP A 78 -0.71 -8.45 23.67
N LEU A 79 -0.53 -7.49 22.77
CA LEU A 79 -1.31 -6.25 22.74
C LEU A 79 -2.81 -6.55 22.50
N VAL A 80 -3.13 -7.45 21.57
CA VAL A 80 -4.50 -7.88 21.28
C VAL A 80 -5.13 -8.58 22.48
N GLN A 81 -4.41 -9.48 23.14
CA GLN A 81 -4.92 -10.16 24.35
C GLN A 81 -5.16 -9.17 25.51
N ALA A 82 -4.27 -8.20 25.69
CA ALA A 82 -4.45 -7.14 26.69
C ALA A 82 -5.68 -6.28 26.39
N ALA A 83 -5.87 -5.88 25.12
CA ALA A 83 -7.03 -5.12 24.68
C ALA A 83 -8.35 -5.88 24.88
N VAL A 84 -8.40 -7.18 24.52
CA VAL A 84 -9.59 -8.03 24.73
C VAL A 84 -9.90 -8.23 26.22
N ARG A 85 -8.86 -8.42 27.04
CA ARG A 85 -9.03 -8.55 28.50
C ARG A 85 -9.60 -7.26 29.09
N LEU A 86 -9.11 -6.10 28.66
CA LEU A 86 -9.62 -4.80 29.09
C LEU A 86 -11.07 -4.58 28.65
N GLY A 87 -11.40 -4.89 27.39
CA GLY A 87 -12.77 -4.80 26.87
C GLY A 87 -13.76 -5.67 27.65
N ARG A 88 -13.36 -6.91 27.98
CA ARG A 88 -14.20 -7.81 28.79
C ARG A 88 -14.43 -7.29 30.21
N VAL A 89 -13.41 -6.68 30.84
CA VAL A 89 -13.55 -6.08 32.18
C VAL A 89 -14.52 -4.90 32.14
N LEU A 90 -14.48 -4.09 31.08
CA LEU A 90 -15.39 -2.96 30.87
C LEU A 90 -16.84 -3.42 30.65
N GLU A 91 -17.08 -4.52 29.91
CA GLU A 91 -18.43 -5.07 29.72
C GLU A 91 -19.05 -5.59 31.02
N VAL A 92 -18.27 -6.23 31.90
CA VAL A 92 -18.80 -6.77 33.18
C VAL A 92 -19.25 -5.65 34.13
N GLY A 93 -18.70 -4.44 34.00
CA GLY A 93 -19.18 -3.25 34.73
C GLY A 93 -20.54 -2.71 34.26
N PHE A 94 -21.03 -3.14 33.09
CA PHE A 94 -22.29 -2.72 32.47
C PHE A 94 -23.33 -3.85 32.38
N ALA A 95 -23.19 -4.92 33.18
CA ALA A 95 -24.24 -5.93 33.28
C ALA A 95 -25.54 -5.24 33.73
N PRO A 96 -26.63 -5.29 32.93
CA PRO A 96 -27.89 -4.66 33.32
C PRO A 96 -28.38 -5.34 34.60
N CYS A 97 -28.59 -4.53 35.64
CA CYS A 97 -29.27 -4.95 36.85
C CYS A 97 -30.55 -5.71 36.44
N PRO A 98 -30.81 -6.92 36.95
CA PRO A 98 -32.06 -7.61 36.65
C PRO A 98 -33.20 -6.70 37.10
N VAL A 99 -33.94 -6.16 36.13
CA VAL A 99 -35.18 -5.44 36.41
C VAL A 99 -36.17 -6.43 37.03
N PRO A 100 -36.81 -6.08 38.16
CA PRO A 100 -37.67 -6.97 38.94
C PRO A 100 -38.92 -7.41 38.18
#